data_AF-A0AAN4HK60-F1
#
_entry.id   AF-A0AAN4HK60-F1
#
_cell.length_a   1.000
_cell.length_b   1.000
_cell.length_c   1.000
_cell.angle_alpha   90.00
_cell.angle_beta   90.00
_cell.angle_gamma   90.00
#
_symmetry.space_group_name_H-M   'P 1'
#
loop_
_entity.id
_entity.type
_entity.pdbx_description
1 polymer ?
#
loop_
_entity_poly.entity_id
_entity_poly.type
_entity_poly.pdbx_seq_one_letter_code
_entity_poly.pdbx_strand_id
1 'polypeptide(L)'
;MQSEFLKQATIFDTAPLYPGKLIYLIEPSQCISSSEKVHNALVKSVTSTELTIIRINDDDEVEEKTYPVEYFEGIGAMKFEIIPKREKEKK
;
A
#
# COMPACT_ATOMS: atom_id res chain seq x y z
N MET A 1 -20.72 11.02 -30.62
CA MET A 1 -20.85 10.29 -29.34
C MET A 1 -19.50 10.33 -28.65
N GLN A 2 -19.37 11.10 -27.57
CA GLN A 2 -18.19 11.04 -26.71
C GLN A 2 -18.37 9.85 -25.77
N SER A 3 -17.36 8.97 -25.75
CA SER A 3 -17.32 7.77 -24.91
C SER A 3 -17.32 8.19 -23.43
N GLU A 4 -18.44 8.03 -22.76
CA GLU A 4 -18.47 7.89 -21.31
C GLU A 4 -18.08 6.44 -20.96
N PHE A 5 -17.57 6.22 -19.74
CA PHE A 5 -17.56 4.92 -19.05
C PHE A 5 -16.31 4.03 -19.02
N LEU A 6 -15.12 4.51 -19.38
CA LEU A 6 -13.88 4.00 -18.77
C LEU A 6 -13.28 5.02 -17.79
N LYS A 7 -14.16 5.56 -16.94
CA LYS A 7 -13.77 6.14 -15.64
C LYS A 7 -14.08 5.12 -14.53
N GLN A 8 -13.67 3.87 -14.70
CA GLN A 8 -13.36 3.08 -13.51
C GLN A 8 -12.08 3.70 -12.94
N ALA A 9 -12.25 4.80 -12.20
CA ALA A 9 -11.26 5.12 -11.18
C ALA A 9 -11.18 3.84 -10.34
N THR A 10 -10.02 3.19 -10.36
CA THR A 10 -9.75 2.07 -9.46
C THR A 10 -9.73 2.68 -8.07
N ILE A 11 -10.92 2.81 -7.47
CA ILE A 11 -11.08 3.37 -6.13
C ILE A 11 -10.21 2.50 -5.23
N PHE A 12 -9.31 3.13 -4.50
CA PHE A 12 -8.46 2.43 -3.56
C PHE A 12 -9.32 1.76 -2.49
N ASP A 13 -9.37 0.43 -2.53
CA ASP A 13 -10.13 -0.34 -1.57
C ASP A 13 -9.39 -0.34 -0.22
N THR A 14 -9.90 0.45 0.71
CA THR A 14 -9.41 0.54 2.09
C THR A 14 -9.95 -0.58 2.98
N ALA A 15 -11.00 -1.30 2.58
CA ALA A 15 -11.61 -2.37 3.38
C ALA A 15 -10.63 -3.48 3.82
N PRO A 16 -9.68 -3.96 3.00
CA PRO A 16 -8.70 -4.96 3.45
C PRO A 16 -7.66 -4.42 4.43
N LEU A 17 -7.58 -3.09 4.60
CA LEU A 17 -6.64 -2.42 5.48
C LEU A 17 -7.31 -2.11 6.82
N TYR A 18 -6.69 -2.56 7.91
CA TYR A 18 -7.14 -2.23 9.25
C TYR A 18 -5.94 -2.00 10.18
N PRO A 19 -6.08 -1.19 11.24
CA PRO A 19 -5.02 -0.98 12.22
C PRO A 19 -4.44 -2.31 12.75
N GLY A 20 -3.11 -2.41 12.77
CA GLY A 20 -2.37 -3.62 13.16
C GLY A 20 -2.18 -4.65 12.03
N LYS A 21 -2.64 -4.37 10.81
CA LYS A 21 -2.39 -5.25 9.65
C LYS A 21 -0.97 -5.07 9.13
N LEU A 22 -0.25 -6.17 8.96
CA LEU A 22 1.03 -6.19 8.25
C LEU A 22 0.81 -6.24 6.74
N ILE A 23 1.51 -5.37 6.03
CA ILE A 23 1.50 -5.23 4.57
C ILE A 23 2.92 -5.05 4.05
N TYR A 24 3.16 -5.46 2.82
CA TYR A 24 4.26 -4.93 2.03
C TYR A 24 3.78 -3.67 1.34
N LEU A 25 4.54 -2.59 1.47
CA LEU A 25 4.33 -1.37 0.74
C LEU A 25 5.32 -1.31 -0.42
N ILE A 26 4.80 -1.21 -1.63
CA ILE A 26 5.58 -1.22 -2.85
C ILE A 26 5.57 0.21 -3.41
N GLU A 27 6.72 0.87 -3.32
CA GLU A 27 6.91 2.18 -3.92
C GLU A 27 7.29 2.04 -5.40
N PRO A 28 6.60 2.77 -6.29
CA PRO A 28 6.90 2.77 -7.70
C PRO A 28 8.29 3.37 -7.90
N SER A 29 9.08 2.70 -8.73
CA SER A 29 10.40 3.19 -9.08
C SER A 29 10.29 4.48 -9.90
N GLN A 30 11.04 5.52 -9.52
CA GLN A 30 11.12 6.77 -10.27
C GLN A 30 11.91 6.63 -11.58
N CYS A 31 12.62 5.52 -11.78
CA CYS A 31 13.44 5.25 -12.96
C CYS A 31 13.15 3.86 -13.52
N ILE A 32 12.96 3.74 -14.84
CA ILE A 32 12.60 2.46 -15.51
C ILE A 32 13.68 1.37 -15.28
N SER A 33 14.92 1.80 -15.00
CA SER A 33 16.05 0.92 -14.72
C SER A 33 16.20 0.52 -13.24
N SER A 34 15.46 1.12 -12.31
CA SER A 34 15.50 0.74 -10.88
C SER A 34 14.34 -0.17 -10.50
N SER A 35 14.62 -1.15 -9.65
CA SER A 35 13.61 -2.04 -9.07
C SER A 35 12.65 -1.27 -8.15
N GLU A 36 11.39 -1.71 -8.11
CA GLU A 36 10.43 -1.23 -7.11
C GLU A 36 10.98 -1.47 -5.69
N LYS A 37 10.77 -0.50 -4.79
CA LYS A 37 11.20 -0.66 -3.40
C LYS A 37 10.06 -1.27 -2.60
N VAL A 38 10.35 -2.37 -1.92
CA VAL A 38 9.37 -3.09 -1.10
C VAL A 38 9.73 -2.88 0.37
N HIS A 39 8.81 -2.29 1.12
CA HIS A 39 8.98 -2.01 2.55
C HIS A 39 8.02 -2.86 3.36
N ASN A 40 8.50 -3.38 4.50
CA ASN A 40 7.61 -3.94 5.51
C ASN A 40 6.89 -2.80 6.23
N ALA A 41 5.57 -2.85 6.28
CA ALA A 41 4.78 -1.82 6.95
C ALA A 41 3.64 -2.40 7.79
N LEU A 42 3.31 -1.69 8.86
CA LEU A 42 2.15 -1.94 9.70
C LEU A 42 1.15 -0.82 9.49
N VAL A 43 -0.10 -1.16 9.18
CA VAL A 43 -1.18 -0.17 9.11
C VAL A 43 -1.47 0.34 10.52
N LYS A 44 -1.37 1.65 10.74
CA LYS A 44 -1.68 2.29 12.02
C LYS A 44 -3.10 2.81 12.06
N SER A 45 -3.52 3.52 11.01
CA SER A 45 -4.88 4.03 10.86
C SER A 45 -5.27 4.09 9.39
N VAL A 46 -6.56 3.96 9.13
CA VAL A 46 -7.14 4.02 7.79
C VAL A 46 -8.38 4.91 7.89
N THR A 47 -8.46 5.90 7.02
CA THR A 47 -9.66 6.73 6.82
C THR A 47 -10.06 6.67 5.36
N SER A 48 -11.18 7.31 5.01
CA SER A 48 -11.62 7.42 3.62
C SER A 48 -10.69 8.26 2.73
N THR A 49 -9.80 9.06 3.33
CA THR A 49 -8.93 9.99 2.59
C THR A 49 -7.45 9.74 2.83
N GLU A 50 -7.08 9.07 3.91
CA GLU A 50 -5.68 8.90 4.33
C GLU A 50 -5.41 7.51 4.88
N LEU A 51 -4.19 7.04 4.63
CA LEU A 51 -3.63 5.80 5.17
C LEU A 51 -2.37 6.14 5.95
N THR A 52 -2.37 5.86 7.25
CA THR A 52 -1.16 5.97 8.08
C THR A 52 -0.53 4.62 8.26
N ILE A 53 0.75 4.53 7.91
CA ILE A 53 1.55 3.31 8.05
C ILE A 53 2.81 3.57 8.85
N ILE A 54 3.26 2.53 9.52
CA ILE A 54 4.53 2.46 10.23
C ILE A 54 5.43 1.57 9.39
N ARG A 55 6.43 2.15 8.72
CA ARG A 55 7.41 1.44 7.91
C ARG A 55 8.55 0.97 8.81
N ILE A 56 9.04 -0.24 8.53
CA ILE A 56 10.24 -0.80 9.15
C ILE A 56 11.31 -0.79 8.06
N ASN A 57 12.32 0.05 8.24
CA ASN A 57 13.46 0.18 7.33
C ASN A 57 14.49 -0.93 7.61
N ASP A 58 15.43 -1.14 6.68
CA ASP A 58 16.46 -2.18 6.79
C ASP A 58 17.42 -1.98 7.98
N ASP A 59 17.55 -0.75 8.46
CA ASP A 59 18.37 -0.37 9.62
C ASP A 59 17.63 -0.52 10.97
N ASP A 60 16.52 -1.27 11.00
CA ASP A 60 15.58 -1.39 12.14
C ASP A 60 14.95 -0.06 12.59
N GLU A 61 15.16 1.03 11.84
CA GLU A 61 14.48 2.30 12.07
C GLU A 61 13.02 2.22 11.65
N VAL A 62 12.17 2.83 12.48
CA VAL A 62 10.73 2.84 12.29
C VAL A 62 10.28 4.23 11.87
N GLU A 63 9.73 4.36 10.68
CA GLU A 63 9.21 5.63 10.15
C GLU A 63 7.68 5.59 10.08
N GLU A 64 7.04 6.53 10.78
CA GLU A 64 5.59 6.72 10.67
C GLU A 64 5.28 7.75 9.59
N LYS A 65 4.42 7.37 8.64
CA LYS A 65 4.05 8.26 7.54
C LYS A 65 2.60 8.10 7.13
N THR A 66 1.97 9.25 6.86
CA THR A 66 0.58 9.35 6.41
C THR A 66 0.57 9.65 4.92
N TYR A 67 -0.18 8.86 4.16
CA TYR A 67 -0.33 8.99 2.73
C TYR A 67 -1.78 9.33 2.40
N PRO A 68 -2.03 10.34 1.55
CA PRO A 68 -3.34 10.49 0.93
C PRO A 68 -3.67 9.23 0.13
N VAL A 69 -4.94 8.80 0.17
CA VAL A 69 -5.41 7.61 -0.56
C VAL A 69 -5.17 7.73 -2.07
N GLU A 70 -5.22 8.95 -2.61
CA GLU A 70 -4.93 9.25 -4.02
C GLU A 70 -3.54 8.77 -4.48
N TYR A 71 -2.57 8.62 -3.57
CA TYR A 71 -1.22 8.10 -3.90
C TYR A 71 -1.22 6.63 -4.30
N PHE A 72 -2.33 5.93 -4.05
CA PHE A 72 -2.53 4.52 -4.38
C PHE A 72 -3.52 4.32 -5.54
N GLU A 73 -4.06 5.41 -6.10
CA GLU A 73 -5.02 5.37 -7.20
C GLU A 73 -4.32 5.71 -8.52
N GLY A 74 -4.42 4.81 -9.51
CA GLY A 74 -3.95 5.06 -10.89
C GLY A 74 -2.68 4.32 -11.31
N ILE A 75 -2.16 4.67 -12.50
CA ILE A 75 -1.01 4.02 -13.12
C ILE A 75 0.29 4.59 -12.52
N GLY A 76 1.14 3.71 -12.00
CA GLY A 76 2.39 4.12 -11.33
C GLY A 76 2.20 4.60 -9.88
N ALA A 77 1.02 4.34 -9.30
CA ALA A 77 0.72 4.62 -7.90
C ALA A 77 1.45 3.62 -6.96
N MET A 78 1.52 3.98 -5.67
CA MET A 78 1.98 3.05 -4.64
C MET A 78 1.04 1.85 -4.56
N LYS A 79 1.59 0.66 -4.31
CA LYS A 79 0.82 -0.57 -4.13
C LYS A 79 1.06 -1.13 -2.75
N PHE A 80 0.14 -1.98 -2.30
CA PHE A 80 0.34 -2.77 -1.11
C PHE A 80 0.00 -4.23 -1.37
N GLU A 81 0.72 -5.13 -0.73
CA GLU A 81 0.41 -6.55 -0.70
C GLU A 81 0.19 -6.99 0.74
N ILE A 82 -0.85 -7.79 0.97
CA ILE A 82 -1.13 -8.33 2.29
C ILE A 82 -0.15 -9.46 2.56
N ILE A 83 0.64 -9.35 3.63
CA ILE A 83 1.51 -10.45 4.04
C ILE A 83 0.59 -11.62 4.44
N PRO A 84 0.65 -12.76 3.73
CA PRO A 84 -0.15 -13.91 4.11
C PRO A 84 0.25 -14.29 5.53
N LYS A 85 -0.74 -14.40 6.43
CA LYS A 85 -0.49 -15.02 7.73
C LYS A 85 0.07 -16.40 7.38
N ARG A 86 1.32 -16.69 7.77
CA ARG A 86 1.81 -18.07 7.79
C ARG A 86 0.76 -18.86 8.55
N GLU A 87 -0.03 -19.65 7.84
CA GLU A 87 -0.84 -20.66 8.50
C GLU A 87 0.18 -21.48 9.27
N LYS A 88 0.06 -21.48 10.59
CA LYS A 88 0.83 -22.40 11.43
C LYS A 88 0.59 -23.76 10.79
N GLU A 89 1.63 -24.32 10.18
CA GLU A 89 1.65 -25.72 9.77
C GLU A 89 1.08 -26.51 10.94
N LYS A 90 -0.17 -26.97 10.76
CA LYS A 90 -0.76 -27.91 11.69
C LYS A 90 0.10 -29.16 11.53
N LYS A 91 0.92 -29.40 12.56
CA LYS A 91 1.55 -30.69 12.85
C LYS A 91 0.58 -31.86 12.62
#